data_AF-A0A4R3K944-F1
#
_entry.id   AF-A0A4R3K944-F1
#
_cell.length_a   1.000
_cell.length_b   1.000
_cell.length_c   1.000
_cell.angle_alpha   90.00
_cell.angle_beta   90.00
_cell.angle_gamma   90.00
#
_symmetry.space_group_name_H-M   'P 1'
#
loop_
_entity.id
_entity.type
_entity.pdbx_description
1 polymer ?
#
loop_
_entity_poly.entity_id
_entity_poly.type
_entity_poly.pdbx_seq_one_letter_code
_entity_poly.pdbx_strand_id
1 'polypeptide(L)' 'MKFHVINHNLFVGNIKVIGITSSAVFLIGDTHYITASSIYDTPPEAVTFLPLVRL' A
#
# COMPACT_ATOMS: atom_id res chain seq x y z
N MET A 1 -17.14 -5.07 26.19
CA MET A 1 -17.58 -3.70 25.80
C MET A 1 -17.25 -3.51 24.32
N LYS A 2 -18.17 -2.94 23.53
CA LYS A 2 -17.94 -2.56 22.12
C LYS A 2 -17.58 -1.07 22.11
N PHE A 3 -16.31 -0.76 21.88
CA PHE A 3 -15.84 0.63 21.79
C PHE A 3 -16.03 1.12 20.36
N HIS A 4 -16.86 2.14 20.15
CA HIS A 4 -17.19 2.69 18.83
C HIS A 4 -16.71 4.14 18.80
N VAL A 5 -15.70 4.42 17.97
CA VAL A 5 -15.20 5.78 17.75
C VAL A 5 -15.96 6.37 16.57
N ILE A 6 -16.56 7.55 16.76
CA ILE A 6 -17.20 8.31 15.69
C ILE A 6 -16.26 9.48 15.38
N ASN A 7 -15.50 9.36 14.28
CA ASN A 7 -14.79 10.51 13.73
C ASN A 7 -15.87 11.53 13.30
N HIS A 8 -15.94 12.68 13.98
CA HIS A 8 -16.68 13.85 13.47
C HIS A 8 -15.92 14.42 12.26
N ASN A 9 -16.32 15.59 11.72
CA ASN A 9 -15.70 16.21 10.54
C ASN A 9 -14.16 16.08 10.54
N LEU A 10 -13.66 15.23 9.63
CA LEU A 10 -12.24 15.10 9.34
C LEU A 10 -11.80 16.35 8.58
N PHE A 11 -11.29 17.35 9.29
CA PHE A 11 -10.78 18.58 8.69
C PHE A 11 -9.36 18.35 8.17
N VAL A 12 -9.26 17.80 6.97
CA VAL A 12 -8.00 17.68 6.25
C VAL A 12 -7.65 19.04 5.66
N GLY A 13 -6.54 19.63 6.14
CA GLY A 13 -5.96 20.84 5.56
C GLY A 13 -5.27 20.58 4.22
N ASN A 14 -4.24 21.35 3.90
CA ASN A 14 -3.52 21.15 2.65
C ASN A 14 -2.56 19.94 2.76
N ILE A 15 -2.66 19.01 1.81
CA ILE A 15 -1.75 17.88 1.67
C ILE A 15 -1.02 17.99 0.36
N LYS A 16 0.31 17.97 0.44
CA LYS A 16 1.19 17.94 -0.72
C LYS A 16 1.98 16.64 -0.74
N VAL A 17 1.57 15.70 -1.60
CA VAL A 17 2.33 14.48 -1.87
C VAL A 17 3.30 14.76 -3.01
N ILE A 18 4.60 14.62 -2.74
CA ILE A 18 5.68 14.89 -3.70
C ILE A 18 6.15 13.63 -4.46
N GLY A 19 5.66 12.46 -4.07
CA GLY A 19 5.93 11.18 -4.71
C GLY A 19 5.32 10.03 -3.91
N ILE A 20 5.00 8.94 -4.61
CA ILE A 20 4.66 7.64 -4.04
C ILE A 20 5.54 6.57 -4.70
N THR A 21 5.86 5.50 -3.99
CA THR A 21 6.64 4.36 -4.51
C THR A 21 5.73 3.28 -5.07
N SER A 22 6.30 2.24 -5.68
CA SER A 22 5.56 1.01 -5.99
C SER A 22 4.93 0.44 -4.71
N SER A 23 3.68 0.01 -4.79
CA SER A 23 2.92 -0.58 -3.67
C SER A 23 2.73 0.33 -2.46
N ALA A 24 2.41 1.61 -2.68
CA ALA A 24 2.13 2.57 -1.61
C ALA A 24 0.63 2.88 -1.46
N VAL A 25 0.18 3.06 -0.21
CA VAL A 25 -1.18 3.51 0.12
C VAL A 25 -1.09 4.75 0.99
N PHE A 26 -1.67 5.85 0.52
CA PHE A 26 -1.88 7.06 1.33
C PHE A 26 -3.36 7.12 1.72
N LEU A 27 -3.65 6.89 3.01
CA LEU A 27 -5.01 6.83 3.53
C LEU A 27 -5.24 7.93 4.56
N ILE A 28 -6.41 8.56 4.49
CA ILE A 28 -6.91 9.49 5.50
C ILE A 28 -8.29 9.03 5.95
N GLY A 29 -8.51 8.99 7.26
CA GLY A 29 -9.69 8.37 7.85
C GLY A 29 -9.44 6.91 8.19
N ASP A 30 -10.52 6.21 8.50
CA ASP A 30 -10.50 4.86 9.05
C ASP A 30 -10.67 3.78 7.95
N THR A 31 -9.96 2.67 8.13
CA THR A 31 -10.10 1.46 7.32
C THR A 31 -10.08 0.24 8.22
N HIS A 32 -10.80 -0.81 7.84
CA HIS A 32 -10.83 -2.06 8.58
C HIS A 32 -9.72 -3.02 8.14
N TYR A 33 -9.37 -3.04 6.85
CA TYR A 33 -8.27 -3.83 6.29
C TYR A 33 -7.67 -3.14 5.07
N ILE A 34 -6.35 -3.16 4.95
CA ILE A 34 -5.63 -2.84 3.71
C ILE A 34 -4.86 -4.10 3.33
N THR A 35 -5.19 -4.69 2.19
CA THR A 35 -4.49 -5.86 1.67
C THR A 35 -3.72 -5.46 0.43
N ALA A 36 -2.38 -5.47 0.54
CA ALA A 36 -1.50 -5.40 -0.63
C ALA A 36 -1.09 -6.83 -1.00
N SER A 37 -1.39 -7.24 -2.22
CA SER A 37 -0.91 -8.51 -2.77
C SER A 37 0.04 -8.24 -3.92
N SER A 38 1.12 -9.01 -3.98
CA SER A 38 1.99 -9.11 -5.14
C SER A 38 2.01 -10.58 -5.54
N ILE A 39 1.30 -10.91 -6.61
CA ILE A 39 1.32 -12.26 -7.17
C ILE A 39 2.43 -12.27 -8.22
N TYR A 40 3.49 -13.02 -7.95
CA TYR A 40 4.50 -13.31 -8.94
C TYR A 40 4.00 -14.50 -9.76
N ASP A 41 3.54 -14.25 -10.99
CA ASP A 41 2.99 -15.29 -11.89
C ASP A 41 4.10 -16.08 -12.62
N THR A 42 5.36 -15.92 -12.19
CA THR A 42 6.49 -16.63 -12.78
C THR A 42 6.72 -17.92 -11.98
N PRO A 43 6.55 -19.11 -12.61
CA PRO A 43 6.89 -20.36 -11.95
C PRO A 43 8.38 -20.36 -11.51
N PRO A 44 8.73 -21.03 -10.40
CA PRO A 44 10.08 -20.99 -9.83
C PRO A 44 11.17 -21.45 -10.81
N GLU A 45 10.82 -22.27 -11.81
CA GLU A 45 11.72 -22.73 -12.88
C GLU A 45 12.02 -21.64 -13.94
N ALA A 46 11.17 -20.61 -14.07
CA ALA A 46 11.40 -19.50 -14.99
C ALA A 46 12.37 -18.44 -14.43
N VAL A 47 12.69 -18.49 -13.13
CA VAL A 47 13.80 -17.73 -12.51
C VAL A 47 15.09 -18.53 -12.56
N THR A 48 15.47 -19.04 -13.74
CA THR A 48 16.74 -19.79 -13.87
C THR A 48 17.84 -18.99 -14.56
N PHE A 49 17.56 -17.94 -15.32
CA PHE A 49 18.62 -17.13 -15.95
C PHE A 49 18.20 -15.68 -16.21
N LEU A 50 18.24 -14.84 -15.18
CA LEU A 50 18.39 -13.40 -15.40
C LEU A 50 19.60 -12.92 -14.59
N PRO A 51 20.64 -12.34 -15.22
CA PRO A 51 21.71 -11.73 -14.48
C PRO A 51 21.09 -10.60 -13.67
N LEU A 52 21.46 -10.49 -12.40
CA LEU A 52 21.19 -9.33 -11.55
C LEU A 52 21.60 -8.06 -12.30
N VAL A 53 20.68 -7.45 -13.05
CA VAL A 53 20.83 -6.08 -13.52
C VAL A 53 20.64 -5.24 -12.29
N ARG A 54 21.76 -4.77 -11.74
CA ARG A 54 21.77 -3.65 -10.82
C ARG A 54 21.21 -2.43 -11.55
N LEU A 55 20.08 -1.93 -11.08
CA LEU A 55 19.80 -0.49 -10.97
C LEU A 55 19.00 -0.27 -9.68
#